data_AF-A0A1F6DA31-F1
#
_entry.id   AF-A0A1F6DA31-F1
#
_cell.length_a   1.000
_cell.length_b   1.000
_cell.length_c   1.000
_cell.angle_alpha   90.00
_cell.angle_beta   90.00
_cell.angle_gamma   90.00
#
_symmetry.space_group_name_H-M   'P 1'
#
loop_
_entity.id
_entity.type
_entity.pdbx_description
1 polymer ?
#
loop_
_entity_poly.entity_id
_entity_poly.type
_entity_poly.pdbx_seq_one_letter_code
_entity_poly.pdbx_strand_id
1 'polypeptide(L)' 'MRIEMNERRRKILKLGLLGSATFVLGKILGPSLNLFGGNVAEGEVTDFKNFRIVDNDKELGFYDKLGNEILIIEKES' A
#
# COMPACT_ATOMS: atom_id res chain seq x y z
N MET A 1 15.36 -15.52 32.94
CA MET A 1 15.63 -15.97 31.56
C MET A 1 15.71 -14.73 30.67
N ARG A 2 16.90 -14.30 30.23
CA ARG A 2 17.03 -13.19 29.27
C ARG A 2 16.99 -13.79 27.87
N ILE A 3 15.96 -13.44 27.10
CA ILE A 3 15.89 -13.82 25.69
C ILE A 3 16.80 -12.83 24.95
N GLU A 4 17.99 -13.25 24.57
CA GLU A 4 18.85 -12.46 23.68
C GLU A 4 18.21 -12.40 22.31
N MET A 5 17.48 -11.30 22.07
CA MET A 5 16.74 -11.10 20.84
C MET A 5 17.69 -10.66 19.74
N ASN A 6 17.83 -11.51 18.71
CA ASN A 6 18.66 -11.24 17.54
C ASN A 6 18.29 -9.89 16.89
N GLU A 7 19.26 -8.99 16.79
CA GLU A 7 19.07 -7.62 16.33
C GLU A 7 18.50 -7.53 14.91
N ARG A 8 18.88 -8.46 14.02
CA ARG A 8 18.38 -8.51 12.64
C ARG A 8 16.88 -8.83 12.61
N ARG A 9 16.46 -9.83 13.38
CA ARG A 9 15.04 -10.22 13.50
C ARG A 9 14.21 -9.08 14.08
N ARG A 10 14.76 -8.37 15.07
CA ARG A 10 14.14 -7.16 15.64
C ARG A 10 13.99 -6.04 14.61
N LYS A 11 14.99 -5.81 13.76
CA LYS A 11 14.91 -4.78 12.69
C LYS A 11 13.83 -5.11 11.66
N ILE A 12 13.76 -6.36 11.21
CA ILE A 12 12.73 -6.80 10.26
C ILE A 12 11.34 -6.65 10.88
N LEU A 13 11.16 -7.07 12.14
CA LEU A 13 9.89 -6.95 12.84
C LEU A 13 9.45 -5.48 12.96
N LYS A 14 10.38 -4.58 13.31
CA LYS A 14 10.11 -3.14 13.37
C LYS A 14 9.70 -2.56 12.01
N LEU A 15 10.38 -2.95 10.93
CA LEU A 15 10.05 -2.49 9.58
C LEU A 15 8.68 -3.01 9.13
N GLY A 16 8.37 -4.28 9.41
CA GLY A 16 7.04 -4.84 9.13
C GLY A 16 5.93 -4.13 9.90
N LEU A 17 6.16 -3.83 11.20
CA LEU A 17 5.21 -3.12 12.05
C LEU A 17 4.99 -1.66 11.62
N LEU A 18 6.07 -0.97 11.23
CA LEU A 18 5.98 0.38 10.67
C LEU A 18 5.25 0.39 9.33
N GLY A 19 5.54 -0.59 8.45
CA GLY A 19 4.87 -0.73 7.16
C GLY A 19 3.38 -1.00 7.31
N SER A 20 2.99 -1.93 8.18
CA SER A 20 1.58 -2.25 8.41
C SER A 20 0.83 -1.10 9.08
N ALA A 21 1.44 -0.43 10.07
CA ALA A 21 0.84 0.74 10.71
C ALA A 21 0.62 1.87 9.71
N THR A 22 1.62 2.17 8.87
CA THR A 22 1.51 3.22 7.85
C THR A 22 0.47 2.87 6.78
N PHE A 23 0.35 1.61 6.39
CA PHE A 23 -0.68 1.15 5.43
C PHE A 23 -2.11 1.33 5.95
N VAL A 24 -2.36 0.95 7.21
CA VAL A 24 -3.67 1.12 7.85
C VAL A 24 -4.01 2.59 8.01
N LEU A 25 -3.05 3.41 8.46
CA LEU A 25 -3.24 4.85 8.55
C LEU A 25 -3.49 5.49 7.17
N GLY A 26 -2.81 5.03 6.13
CA GLY A 26 -3.05 5.46 4.74
C GLY A 26 -4.46 5.14 4.27
N LYS A 27 -5.02 3.96 4.60
CA LYS A 27 -6.40 3.60 4.25
C LYS A 27 -7.45 4.40 5.04
N ILE A 28 -7.24 4.61 6.34
CA ILE A 28 -8.21 5.30 7.20
C ILE A 28 -8.16 6.81 6.97
N LEU A 29 -6.96 7.37 6.87
CA LEU A 29 -6.78 8.80 6.70
C LEU A 29 -6.80 9.22 5.24
N GLY A 30 -6.58 8.32 4.28
CA GLY A 30 -6.56 8.59 2.84
C GLY A 30 -7.78 9.34 2.30
N PRO A 31 -9.03 8.97 2.68
CA PRO A 31 -10.23 9.73 2.26
C PRO A 31 -10.29 11.14 2.88
N SER A 32 -9.72 11.33 4.06
CA SER A 32 -9.74 12.61 4.80
C SER A 32 -8.55 13.53 4.50
N LEU A 33 -7.46 12.94 4.02
CA LEU A 33 -6.21 13.58 3.69
C LEU A 33 -6.08 13.53 2.17
N ASN A 34 -6.60 14.55 1.49
CA ASN A 34 -6.26 14.93 0.12
C ASN A 34 -4.75 15.28 -0.01
N LEU A 35 -3.85 14.38 0.42
CA LEU A 35 -2.40 14.54 0.36
C LEU A 35 -1.86 14.25 -1.04
N PHE A 36 -2.68 13.63 -1.89
CA PHE A 36 -2.50 13.56 -3.33
C PHE A 36 -3.67 14.34 -3.95
N GLY A 37 -3.44 15.60 -4.34
CA GLY A 37 -4.46 16.51 -4.87
C GLY A 37 -4.91 16.17 -6.29
N GLY A 38 -5.40 14.94 -6.50
CA GLY A 38 -6.18 14.52 -7.66
C GLY A 38 -7.49 13.98 -7.15
N ASN A 39 -8.61 14.49 -7.68
CA ASN A 39 -9.95 14.06 -7.30
C ASN A 39 -10.07 12.56 -7.56
N VAL A 40 -10.03 11.73 -6.51
CA VAL A 40 -10.27 10.28 -6.65
C VAL A 40 -11.74 10.07 -7.01
N ALA A 41 -12.03 10.17 -8.30
CA ALA A 41 -13.25 9.72 -8.92
C ALA A 41 -13.11 8.23 -9.20
N GLU A 42 -14.18 7.48 -8.98
CA GLU A 42 -14.27 6.05 -9.29
C GLU A 42 -13.75 5.75 -10.72
N GLY A 43 -12.80 4.81 -10.83
CA GLY A 43 -12.17 4.42 -12.10
C GLY A 43 -10.83 5.09 -12.42
N GLU A 44 -10.19 5.77 -11.47
CA GLU A 44 -8.91 6.45 -11.71
C GLU A 44 -7.70 5.51 -11.75
N VAL A 45 -7.03 5.51 -12.91
CA VAL A 45 -5.68 5.00 -13.08
C VAL A 45 -4.71 6.06 -12.57
N THR A 46 -4.08 5.80 -11.43
CA THR A 46 -3.00 6.68 -10.95
C THR A 46 -1.67 6.21 -11.52
N ASP A 47 -1.19 6.92 -12.55
CA ASP A 47 0.11 6.67 -13.17
C ASP A 47 1.22 7.44 -12.43
N PHE A 48 2.10 6.70 -11.77
CA PHE A 48 3.35 7.22 -11.24
C PHE A 48 4.49 6.90 -12.21
N LYS A 49 5.62 7.61 -12.06
CA LYS A 49 6.77 7.54 -12.97
C LYS A 49 7.24 6.10 -13.30
N ASN A 50 7.12 5.18 -12.34
CA ASN A 50 7.57 3.79 -12.44
C ASN A 50 6.50 2.76 -12.05
N PHE A 51 5.31 3.18 -11.64
CA PHE A 51 4.29 2.26 -11.15
C PHE A 51 2.91 2.80 -11.47
N ARG A 52 1.97 1.91 -11.75
CA ARG A 52 0.60 2.23 -12.07
C ARG A 52 -0.31 1.56 -11.04
N ILE A 53 -1.21 2.35 -10.46
CA ILE A 53 -2.23 1.85 -9.54
C ILE A 53 -3.57 1.94 -10.24
N VAL A 54 -4.30 0.84 -10.28
CA VAL A 54 -5.64 0.74 -10.85
C VAL A 54 -6.60 0.41 -9.71
N ASP A 55 -7.48 1.35 -9.40
CA ASP A 55 -8.50 1.18 -8.37
C ASP A 55 -9.88 0.99 -9.00
N ASN A 56 -10.40 -0.24 -8.90
CA ASN A 56 -11.73 -0.62 -9.37
C ASN A 56 -12.58 -1.07 -8.17
N ASP A 57 -13.91 -1.15 -8.35
CA ASP A 57 -14.83 -1.56 -7.26
C ASP A 57 -14.55 -2.95 -6.70
N LYS A 58 -13.95 -3.83 -7.51
CA LYS A 58 -13.68 -5.23 -7.17
C LYS A 58 -12.26 -5.51 -6.71
N GLU A 59 -11.31 -4.68 -7.15
CA GLU A 59 -9.88 -4.97 -7.02
C GLU A 59 -9.05 -3.70 -6.99
N LEU A 60 -7.96 -3.76 -6.23
CA LEU A 60 -6.90 -2.76 -6.24
C LEU A 60 -5.64 -3.40 -6.83
N GLY A 61 -5.30 -3.03 -8.06
CA GLY A 61 -4.16 -3.57 -8.81
C GLY A 61 -2.96 -2.64 -8.81
N PHE A 62 -1.78 -3.18 -8.52
CA PHE A 62 -0.48 -2.51 -8.59
C PHE A 62 0.35 -3.11 -9.73
N TYR A 63 0.78 -2.26 -10.65
CA TYR A 63 1.51 -2.64 -11.85
C TYR A 63 2.83 -1.86 -11.97
N ASP A 64 3.83 -2.46 -12.60
CA ASP A 64 5.01 -1.77 -13.11
C ASP A 64 4.63 -0.95 -14.37
N LYS A 65 5.48 0.00 -14.76
CA LYS A 65 5.30 0.83 -15.96
C LYS A 65 5.13 0.02 -17.25
N LEU A 66 5.68 -1.19 -17.29
CA LEU A 66 5.55 -2.12 -18.42
C LEU A 66 4.22 -2.88 -18.43
N GLY A 67 3.36 -2.68 -17.43
CA GLY A 67 2.11 -3.41 -17.26
C GLY A 67 2.27 -4.76 -16.56
N ASN A 68 3.45 -5.05 -16.00
CA ASN A 68 3.67 -6.26 -15.22
C ASN A 68 2.97 -6.15 -13.87
N GLU A 69 2.24 -7.18 -13.48
CA GLU A 69 1.49 -7.22 -12.24
C GLU A 69 2.42 -7.45 -11.04
N ILE A 70 2.36 -6.54 -10.07
CA ILE A 70 3.15 -6.62 -8.83
C ILE A 70 2.28 -7.22 -7.74
N LEU A 71 1.04 -6.73 -7.60
CA LEU A 71 0.11 -7.14 -6.55
C LEU A 71 -1.32 -6.82 -6.96
N ILE A 72 -2.24 -7.77 -6.78
CA ILE A 72 -3.69 -7.51 -6.82
C ILE A 72 -4.25 -7.77 -5.43
N ILE A 73 -5.06 -6.83 -4.94
CA ILE A 73 -5.85 -7.01 -3.73
C ILE A 73 -7.31 -7.06 -4.15
N GLU A 74 -7.90 -8.24 -4.10
CA GLU A 74 -9.35 -8.38 -4.25
C GLU A 74 -10.04 -7.72 -3.05
N LYS A 75 -11.04 -6.88 -3.34
CA LYS A 75 -11.89 -6.28 -2.32
C LYS A 75 -13.00 -7.28 -2.04
N GLU A 76 -12.98 -7.91 -0.86
CA GLU A 76 -14.13 -8.69 -0.41
C GLU A 76 -15.36 -7.77 -0.36
N SER A 77 -16.38 -8.12 -1.15
CA SER A 77 -17.71 -7.49 -1.13
C SER A 77 -18.52 -7.92 0.08
#